data_AF-A0A6B3GGX6-F1
#
_entry.id   AF-A0A6B3GGX6-F1
#
_cell.length_a   1.000
_cell.length_b   1.000
_cell.length_c   1.000
_cell.angle_alpha   90.00
_cell.angle_beta   90.00
_cell.angle_gamma   90.00
#
_symmetry.space_group_name_H-M   'P 1'
#
loop_
_entity.id
_entity.type
_entity.pdbx_description
1 polymer ?
#
loop_
_entity_poly.entity_id
_entity_poly.type
_entity_poly.pdbx_seq_one_letter_code
_entity_poly.pdbx_strand_id
1 'polypeptide(L)'
;PEKAPVGAPGQGAAGPQPDGASALRSSVDPVPAPSPAEIPDLGPETLAQIPAEARQAFVVTGEEADSYRSSAVLYGRADPAQGWEPVAGPWQAHNGMEGWTDYHVAGDRRSPRGVYTLTDAGGRLPDPGALLPYDEHPRFAVDGEGFFGEPLEGSFDYV
;
A
#
# COMPACT_ATOMS: atom_id res chain seq x y z
N PRO A 1 78.86 -64.94 17.41
CA PRO A 1 79.20 -64.70 16.00
C PRO A 1 77.96 -64.80 15.08
N GLU A 2 77.45 -63.64 14.69
CA GLU A 2 76.96 -63.21 13.36
C GLU A 2 76.44 -64.24 12.33
N LYS A 3 75.21 -64.02 11.81
CA LYS A 3 74.94 -63.57 10.41
C LYS A 3 73.44 -63.51 10.07
N ALA A 4 73.05 -62.44 9.37
CA ALA A 4 71.77 -62.29 8.66
C ALA A 4 71.68 -63.22 7.42
N PRO A 5 70.50 -63.35 6.77
CA PRO A 5 70.30 -62.54 5.56
C PRO A 5 68.86 -62.07 5.26
N VAL A 6 68.77 -61.27 4.19
CA VAL A 6 67.63 -60.56 3.57
C VAL A 6 66.86 -61.43 2.56
N GLY A 7 65.56 -61.15 2.34
CA GLY A 7 64.76 -61.57 1.17
C GLY A 7 63.43 -60.80 1.05
N ALA A 8 63.14 -60.25 -0.13
CA ALA A 8 61.93 -59.48 -0.51
C ALA A 8 60.89 -60.36 -1.27
N PRO A 9 59.88 -59.80 -1.96
CA PRO A 9 58.61 -59.21 -1.50
C PRO A 9 57.36 -60.03 -1.97
N GLY A 10 56.16 -59.75 -1.42
CA GLY A 10 54.90 -60.40 -1.84
C GLY A 10 53.69 -59.47 -1.85
N GLN A 11 52.95 -59.49 -2.98
CA GLN A 11 51.70 -58.77 -3.24
C GLN A 11 50.53 -59.29 -2.38
N GLY A 12 49.59 -58.41 -2.01
CA GLY A 12 48.34 -58.82 -1.36
C GLY A 12 47.30 -57.70 -1.21
N ALA A 13 46.25 -57.79 -2.04
CA ALA A 13 44.86 -57.35 -1.90
C ALA A 13 44.50 -55.93 -1.38
N ALA A 14 43.76 -55.20 -2.23
CA ALA A 14 43.01 -53.98 -1.89
C ALA A 14 41.87 -54.27 -0.90
N GLY A 15 41.80 -53.49 0.18
CA GLY A 15 40.70 -53.48 1.15
C GLY A 15 39.49 -52.65 0.66
N PRO A 16 38.30 -52.86 1.24
CA PRO A 16 37.04 -52.31 0.74
C PRO A 16 36.90 -50.80 1.02
N GLN A 17 36.39 -50.07 0.03
CA GLN A 17 35.98 -48.66 0.14
C GLN A 17 34.88 -48.49 1.19
N PRO A 18 34.96 -47.49 2.08
CA PRO A 18 33.81 -47.06 2.86
C PRO A 18 32.92 -46.15 2.01
N ASP A 19 31.71 -46.62 1.71
CA ASP A 19 30.59 -45.80 1.24
C ASP A 19 30.09 -44.91 2.39
N GLY A 20 30.85 -43.85 2.66
CA GLY A 20 30.41 -42.75 3.51
C GLY A 20 29.49 -41.84 2.71
N ALA A 21 28.23 -42.23 2.55
CA ALA A 21 27.19 -41.35 2.02
C ALA A 21 27.14 -40.08 2.89
N SER A 22 27.77 -39.01 2.39
CA SER A 22 27.64 -37.68 2.93
C SER A 22 26.18 -37.28 2.78
N ALA A 23 25.42 -37.45 3.85
CA ALA A 23 24.08 -36.92 3.97
C ALA A 23 24.20 -35.40 3.87
N LEU A 24 24.05 -34.89 2.64
CA LEU A 24 23.75 -33.49 2.37
C LEU A 24 22.48 -33.18 3.14
N ARG A 25 22.63 -32.69 4.37
CA ARG A 25 21.56 -31.94 5.02
C ARG A 25 21.41 -30.68 4.21
N SER A 26 20.59 -30.74 3.16
CA SER A 26 20.01 -29.56 2.54
C SER A 26 19.24 -28.85 3.65
N SER A 27 19.88 -27.83 4.22
CA SER A 27 19.17 -26.80 4.95
C SER A 27 18.18 -26.21 3.95
N VAL A 28 16.90 -26.52 4.14
CA VAL A 28 15.84 -25.82 3.42
C VAL A 28 15.93 -24.39 3.92
N ASP A 29 16.42 -23.49 3.08
CA ASP A 29 16.35 -22.07 3.36
C ASP A 29 14.87 -21.70 3.57
N PRO A 30 14.53 -21.00 4.67
CA PRO A 30 13.15 -20.61 4.89
C PRO A 30 12.69 -19.77 3.70
N VAL A 31 11.61 -20.21 3.05
CA VAL A 31 10.93 -19.42 2.03
C VAL A 31 10.57 -18.07 2.65
N PRO A 32 10.97 -16.93 2.06
CA PRO A 32 10.60 -15.63 2.56
C PRO A 32 9.08 -15.54 2.66
N ALA A 33 8.57 -15.07 3.80
CA ALA A 33 7.16 -14.73 3.89
C ALA A 33 6.83 -13.69 2.80
N PRO A 34 5.64 -13.76 2.17
CA PRO A 34 5.23 -12.74 1.21
C PRO A 34 5.26 -11.37 1.89
N SER A 35 5.72 -10.36 1.16
CA SER A 35 5.63 -8.97 1.61
C SER A 35 4.15 -8.58 1.75
N PRO A 36 3.80 -7.71 2.72
CA PRO A 36 2.45 -7.17 2.82
C PRO A 36 2.00 -6.54 1.50
N ALA A 37 0.73 -6.66 1.16
CA ALA A 37 0.15 -6.04 -0.02
C ALA A 37 0.22 -4.51 0.07
N GLU A 38 0.66 -3.87 -1.01
CA GLU A 38 0.68 -2.41 -1.14
C GLU A 38 -0.54 -1.92 -1.91
N ILE A 39 -0.83 -0.62 -1.78
CA ILE A 39 -1.83 0.03 -2.63
C ILE A 39 -1.24 0.15 -4.04
N PRO A 40 -1.92 -0.36 -5.08
CA PRO A 40 -1.42 -0.30 -6.45
C PRO A 40 -1.30 1.14 -6.96
N ASP A 41 -0.46 1.33 -7.98
CA ASP A 41 -0.25 2.59 -8.72
C ASP A 41 0.30 3.77 -7.90
N LEU A 42 0.61 3.57 -6.61
CA LEU A 42 1.33 4.54 -5.79
C LEU A 42 2.83 4.28 -5.84
N GLY A 43 3.60 5.32 -6.15
CA GLY A 43 5.06 5.27 -6.08
C GLY A 43 5.57 5.13 -4.63
N PRO A 44 6.82 4.65 -4.44
CA PRO A 44 7.38 4.40 -3.10
C PRO A 44 7.44 5.66 -2.23
N GLU A 45 7.64 6.84 -2.83
CA GLU A 45 7.64 8.12 -2.10
C GLU A 45 6.25 8.49 -1.55
N THR A 46 5.18 8.18 -2.28
CA THR A 46 3.81 8.41 -1.83
C THR A 46 3.41 7.38 -0.78
N LEU A 47 3.76 6.10 -0.99
CA LEU A 47 3.51 5.03 -0.02
C LEU A 47 4.19 5.30 1.32
N ALA A 48 5.42 5.82 1.31
CA ALA A 48 6.17 6.15 2.52
C ALA A 48 5.56 7.30 3.33
N GLN A 49 4.68 8.12 2.74
CA GLN A 49 3.99 9.21 3.42
C GLN A 49 2.70 8.76 4.13
N ILE A 50 2.20 7.55 3.85
CA ILE A 50 1.04 6.99 4.55
C ILE A 50 1.47 6.66 6.00
N PRO A 51 0.79 7.23 7.03
CA PRO A 51 1.14 6.95 8.41
C PRO A 51 1.16 5.44 8.73
N ALA A 52 2.15 4.99 9.48
CA ALA A 52 2.36 3.57 9.76
C ALA A 52 1.21 2.94 10.56
N GLU A 53 0.43 3.75 11.28
CA GLU A 53 -0.75 3.39 12.06
C GLU A 53 -2.05 3.44 11.25
N ALA A 54 -2.04 3.98 10.03
CA ALA A 54 -3.24 4.13 9.21
C ALA A 54 -3.87 2.76 8.92
N ARG A 55 -5.17 2.63 9.19
CA ARG A 55 -5.94 1.40 8.89
C ARG A 55 -6.86 1.57 7.69
N GLN A 56 -7.01 2.80 7.21
CA GLN A 56 -7.80 3.15 6.05
C GLN A 56 -7.03 4.17 5.21
N ALA A 57 -7.16 4.07 3.90
CA ALA A 57 -6.64 5.04 2.95
C ALA A 57 -7.69 5.25 1.86
N PHE A 58 -8.13 6.49 1.66
CA PHE A 58 -9.03 6.83 0.56
C PHE A 58 -8.18 7.38 -0.58
N VAL A 59 -8.05 6.62 -1.65
CA VAL A 59 -7.14 6.90 -2.76
C VAL A 59 -7.94 7.43 -3.92
N VAL A 60 -7.58 8.63 -4.39
CA VAL A 60 -8.19 9.27 -5.56
C VAL A 60 -7.13 9.39 -6.65
N THR A 61 -7.41 8.79 -7.81
CA THR A 61 -6.48 8.73 -8.95
C THR A 61 -7.11 9.45 -10.14
N GLY A 62 -6.47 10.54 -10.59
CA GLY A 62 -6.85 11.25 -11.81
C GLY A 62 -6.47 10.51 -13.08
N GLU A 63 -7.21 10.72 -14.18
CA GLU A 63 -6.87 10.18 -15.50
C GLU A 63 -5.55 10.76 -16.03
N GLU A 64 -5.34 12.08 -15.86
CA GLU A 64 -4.14 12.83 -16.24
C GLU A 64 -3.95 14.04 -15.30
N ALA A 65 -2.78 14.69 -15.35
CA ALA A 65 -2.44 15.78 -14.43
C ALA A 65 -3.38 16.99 -14.54
N ASP A 66 -3.85 17.34 -15.75
CA ASP A 66 -4.77 18.45 -16.00
C ASP A 66 -6.24 17.97 -16.15
N SER A 67 -6.53 16.69 -15.84
CA SER A 67 -7.89 16.14 -15.93
C SER A 67 -8.66 16.37 -14.62
N TYR A 68 -9.94 16.73 -14.75
CA TYR A 68 -10.89 16.78 -13.63
C TYR A 68 -11.53 15.42 -13.33
N ARG A 69 -11.30 14.41 -14.18
CA ARG A 69 -11.85 13.07 -14.02
C ARG A 69 -10.91 12.22 -13.18
N SER A 70 -11.48 11.53 -12.20
CA SER A 70 -10.76 10.63 -11.33
C SER A 70 -11.59 9.40 -10.96
N SER A 71 -10.93 8.42 -10.35
CA SER A 71 -11.57 7.30 -9.67
C SER A 71 -11.17 7.31 -8.20
N ALA A 72 -12.05 6.84 -7.34
CA ALA A 72 -11.79 6.75 -5.91
C ALA A 72 -12.00 5.34 -5.37
N VAL A 73 -11.11 4.88 -4.49
CA VAL A 73 -11.17 3.57 -3.83
C VAL A 73 -10.84 3.73 -2.35
N LEU A 74 -11.64 3.09 -1.48
CA LEU A 74 -11.31 2.99 -0.07
C LEU A 74 -10.54 1.68 0.17
N TYR A 75 -9.34 1.80 0.69
CA TYR A 75 -8.52 0.69 1.14
C TYR A 75 -8.61 0.52 2.65
N GLY A 76 -8.62 -0.72 3.11
CA GLY A 76 -8.50 -1.12 4.51
C GLY A 76 -7.19 -1.87 4.76
N ARG A 77 -6.70 -1.81 5.99
CA ARG A 77 -5.57 -2.60 6.47
C ARG A 77 -5.87 -3.11 7.87
N ALA A 78 -6.48 -4.30 7.92
CA ALA A 78 -6.84 -4.96 9.17
C ALA A 78 -5.61 -5.56 9.88
N ASP A 79 -4.68 -6.11 9.11
CA ASP A 79 -3.43 -6.70 9.59
C ASP A 79 -2.24 -6.11 8.82
N PRO A 80 -1.30 -5.41 9.49
CA PRO A 80 -0.10 -4.89 8.84
C PRO A 80 0.75 -5.96 8.15
N ALA A 81 0.69 -7.21 8.58
CA ALA A 81 1.41 -8.32 7.94
C ALA A 81 0.76 -8.76 6.62
N GLN A 82 -0.55 -8.56 6.45
CA GLN A 82 -1.26 -8.85 5.20
C GLN A 82 -1.21 -7.67 4.24
N GLY A 83 -1.26 -6.44 4.76
CA GLY A 83 -1.19 -5.21 3.97
C GLY A 83 -2.57 -4.64 3.62
N TRP A 84 -2.63 -3.89 2.52
CA TRP A 84 -3.80 -3.16 2.08
C TRP A 84 -4.72 -3.99 1.19
N GLU A 85 -6.02 -3.83 1.35
CA GLU A 85 -7.04 -4.41 0.47
C GLU A 85 -8.11 -3.37 0.12
N PRO A 86 -8.68 -3.39 -1.11
CA PRO A 86 -9.81 -2.54 -1.45
C PRO A 86 -11.05 -3.03 -0.69
N VAL A 87 -11.68 -2.15 0.08
CA VAL A 87 -12.88 -2.47 0.88
C VAL A 87 -14.14 -1.81 0.34
N ALA A 88 -14.02 -0.76 -0.48
CA ALA A 88 -15.15 -0.14 -1.19
C ALA A 88 -14.71 0.66 -2.44
N GLY A 89 -15.64 0.85 -3.37
CA GLY A 89 -15.39 1.43 -4.70
C GLY A 89 -15.14 0.35 -5.77
N PRO A 90 -14.57 0.72 -6.93
CA PRO A 90 -14.22 2.08 -7.34
C PRO A 90 -15.46 2.94 -7.62
N TRP A 91 -15.37 4.23 -7.30
CA TRP A 91 -16.36 5.24 -7.72
C TRP A 91 -15.78 6.14 -8.79
N GLN A 92 -16.64 6.58 -9.71
CA GLN A 92 -16.31 7.74 -10.54
C GLN A 92 -16.29 8.98 -9.66
N ALA A 93 -15.22 9.77 -9.78
CA ALA A 93 -14.97 10.95 -8.98
C ALA A 93 -14.56 12.13 -9.88
N HIS A 94 -14.69 13.33 -9.32
CA HIS A 94 -14.20 14.55 -9.95
C HIS A 94 -13.31 15.30 -8.96
N ASN A 95 -12.19 15.80 -9.45
CA ASN A 95 -11.29 16.69 -8.74
C ASN A 95 -11.45 18.13 -9.26
N GLY A 96 -10.59 19.04 -8.81
CA GLY A 96 -10.57 20.42 -9.30
C GLY A 96 -10.58 20.47 -10.84
N MET A 97 -11.38 21.38 -11.40
CA MET A 97 -11.62 21.43 -12.85
C MET A 97 -10.35 21.67 -13.69
N GLU A 98 -9.31 22.29 -13.11
CA GLU A 98 -8.01 22.53 -13.75
C GLU A 98 -6.98 21.43 -13.41
N GLY A 99 -7.45 20.29 -12.91
CA GLY A 99 -6.64 19.13 -12.59
C GLY A 99 -5.99 19.17 -11.21
N TRP A 100 -4.70 18.86 -11.18
CA TRP A 100 -3.92 18.61 -9.97
C TRP A 100 -2.72 19.57 -9.85
N THR A 101 -2.29 19.84 -8.62
CA THR A 101 -1.13 20.72 -8.35
C THR A 101 -0.32 20.27 -7.14
N ASP A 102 0.98 20.51 -7.13
CA ASP A 102 1.83 20.37 -5.92
C ASP A 102 1.80 21.65 -5.07
N TYR A 103 1.27 22.74 -5.63
CA TYR A 103 1.16 24.04 -4.99
C TYR A 103 -0.26 24.55 -5.19
N HIS A 104 -1.11 24.32 -4.19
CA HIS A 104 -2.50 24.76 -4.20
C HIS A 104 -2.63 26.16 -3.61
N VAL A 105 -3.40 27.01 -4.29
CA VAL A 105 -3.83 28.32 -3.77
C VAL A 105 -5.33 28.47 -3.93
N ALA A 106 -5.95 29.23 -3.02
CA ALA A 106 -7.39 29.46 -3.05
C ALA A 106 -7.86 29.97 -4.43
N GLY A 107 -8.82 29.26 -5.02
CA GLY A 107 -9.44 29.62 -6.29
C GLY A 107 -8.68 29.21 -7.55
N ASP A 108 -7.54 28.50 -7.45
CA ASP A 108 -6.84 27.95 -8.63
C ASP A 108 -7.59 26.80 -9.32
N ARG A 109 -8.62 26.28 -8.65
CA ARG A 109 -9.47 25.18 -9.11
C ARG A 109 -8.70 23.88 -9.40
N ARG A 110 -7.57 23.69 -8.72
CA ARG A 110 -6.76 22.48 -8.78
C ARG A 110 -6.84 21.74 -7.46
N SER A 111 -6.90 20.41 -7.51
CA SER A 111 -6.77 19.59 -6.30
C SER A 111 -5.30 19.42 -5.93
N PRO A 112 -4.94 19.53 -4.64
CA PRO A 112 -3.57 19.29 -4.22
C PRO A 112 -3.21 17.81 -4.34
N ARG A 113 -1.98 17.52 -4.79
CA ARG A 113 -1.41 16.16 -4.80
C ARG A 113 -0.66 15.91 -3.49
N GLY A 114 -0.86 14.74 -2.91
CA GLY A 114 -0.13 14.32 -1.72
C GLY A 114 -0.91 13.33 -0.87
N VAL A 115 -0.37 13.07 0.32
CA VAL A 115 -1.04 12.30 1.37
C VAL A 115 -1.47 13.25 2.47
N TYR A 116 -2.76 13.24 2.78
CA TYR A 116 -3.37 14.11 3.79
C TYR A 116 -4.07 13.27 4.86
N THR A 117 -4.02 13.74 6.09
CA THR A 117 -4.80 13.15 7.20
C THR A 117 -6.11 13.90 7.35
N LEU A 118 -7.17 13.18 7.75
CA LEU A 118 -8.45 13.79 8.10
C LEU A 118 -8.39 14.27 9.55
N THR A 119 -8.74 15.52 9.78
CA THR A 119 -8.70 16.14 11.12
C THR A 119 -10.07 16.48 11.65
N ASP A 120 -11.09 16.48 10.79
CA ASP A 120 -12.43 16.94 11.11
C ASP A 120 -13.47 16.23 10.23
N ALA A 121 -14.73 16.29 10.66
CA ALA A 121 -15.90 15.87 9.92
C ALA A 121 -17.00 16.92 10.08
N GLY A 122 -17.99 16.94 9.20
CA GLY A 122 -19.09 17.89 9.33
C GLY A 122 -20.30 17.51 8.51
N GLY A 123 -21.43 18.10 8.84
CA GLY A 123 -22.69 17.81 8.16
C GLY A 123 -23.86 18.66 8.62
N ARG A 124 -24.92 18.67 7.80
CA ARG A 124 -26.16 19.38 8.13
C ARG A 124 -26.94 18.73 9.28
N LEU A 125 -26.72 17.43 9.48
CA LEU A 125 -27.45 16.62 10.45
C LEU A 125 -26.61 16.43 11.72
N PRO A 126 -27.23 16.01 12.83
CA PRO A 126 -26.48 15.66 14.03
C PRO A 126 -25.39 14.63 13.79
N ASP A 127 -24.33 14.72 14.58
CA ASP A 127 -23.19 13.79 14.55
C ASP A 127 -23.67 12.32 14.51
N PRO A 128 -23.35 11.57 13.44
CA PRO A 128 -23.76 10.18 13.28
C PRO A 128 -22.94 9.21 14.15
N GLY A 129 -22.04 9.70 15.00
CA GLY A 129 -21.05 8.92 15.73
C GLY A 129 -19.67 8.96 15.06
N ALA A 130 -19.31 10.11 14.49
CA ALA A 130 -18.00 10.37 13.94
C ALA A 130 -16.92 10.16 15.00
N LEU A 131 -15.77 9.63 14.55
CA LEU A 131 -14.59 9.46 15.41
C LEU A 131 -13.66 10.68 15.36
N LEU A 132 -13.93 11.60 14.44
CA LEU A 132 -13.28 12.91 14.33
C LEU A 132 -14.14 13.95 15.03
N PRO A 133 -13.60 15.15 15.33
CA PRO A 133 -14.45 16.31 15.62
C PRO A 133 -15.54 16.46 14.56
N TYR A 134 -16.70 16.96 14.98
CA TYR A 134 -17.88 17.07 14.11
C TYR A 134 -18.50 18.45 14.19
N ASP A 135 -18.46 19.18 13.09
CA ASP A 135 -19.18 20.44 12.93
C ASP A 135 -20.58 20.19 12.36
N GLU A 136 -21.61 20.45 13.17
CA GLU A 136 -23.00 20.49 12.71
C GLU A 136 -23.37 21.93 12.30
N HIS A 137 -23.76 22.14 11.04
CA HIS A 137 -24.18 23.47 10.59
C HIS A 137 -25.28 23.40 9.52
N PRO A 138 -26.39 24.16 9.62
CA PRO A 138 -27.48 24.12 8.64
C PRO A 138 -27.05 24.54 7.23
N ARG A 139 -26.03 25.40 7.14
CA ARG A 139 -25.38 25.75 5.87
C ARG A 139 -24.70 24.57 5.19
N PHE A 140 -24.41 23.44 5.81
CA PHE A 140 -23.87 22.25 5.13
C PHE A 140 -24.89 21.54 4.20
N ALA A 141 -25.64 22.33 3.43
CA ALA A 141 -26.37 21.98 2.24
C ALA A 141 -26.03 23.03 1.17
N VAL A 142 -25.83 22.55 -0.05
CA VAL A 142 -25.54 23.38 -1.21
C VAL A 142 -26.76 23.34 -2.12
N ASP A 143 -27.11 24.48 -2.68
CA ASP A 143 -28.10 24.63 -3.74
C ASP A 143 -27.44 25.27 -4.98
N GLY A 144 -28.16 25.26 -6.10
CA GLY A 144 -27.65 25.77 -7.37
C GLY A 144 -27.09 24.69 -8.30
N GLU A 145 -26.32 25.13 -9.29
CA GLU A 145 -25.75 24.27 -10.32
C GLU A 145 -24.22 24.22 -10.18
N GLY A 146 -23.68 23.01 -10.32
CA GLY A 146 -22.25 22.75 -10.37
C GLY A 146 -21.66 23.14 -11.73
N PHE A 147 -20.37 22.87 -11.89
CA PHE A 147 -19.63 23.30 -13.08
C PHE A 147 -20.18 22.70 -14.38
N PHE A 148 -20.76 21.51 -14.35
CA PHE A 148 -21.35 20.84 -15.50
C PHE A 148 -22.85 21.12 -15.67
N GLY A 149 -23.41 22.06 -14.91
CA GLY A 149 -24.84 22.35 -14.88
C GLY A 149 -25.65 21.29 -14.11
N GLU A 150 -24.99 20.42 -13.36
CA GLU A 150 -25.62 19.45 -12.49
C GLU A 150 -26.19 20.12 -11.23
N PRO A 151 -27.34 19.69 -10.70
CA PRO A 151 -27.84 20.22 -9.45
C PRO A 151 -26.87 19.88 -8.31
N LEU A 152 -26.54 20.86 -7.47
CA LEU A 152 -25.74 20.67 -6.25
C LEU A 152 -26.60 20.24 -5.06
N GLU A 153 -27.91 20.10 -5.24
CA GLU A 153 -28.79 19.61 -4.18
C GLU A 153 -28.35 18.21 -3.74
N GLY A 154 -28.03 18.08 -2.45
CA GLY A 154 -27.50 16.84 -1.87
C GLY A 154 -25.98 16.69 -1.99
N SER A 155 -25.29 17.61 -2.67
CA SER A 155 -23.83 17.72 -2.65
C SER A 155 -23.34 18.40 -1.38
N PHE A 156 -22.09 18.11 -1.03
CA PHE A 156 -21.38 18.72 0.08
C PHE A 156 -20.23 19.56 -0.48
N ASP A 157 -20.31 20.89 -0.36
CA ASP A 157 -19.33 21.85 -0.90
C ASP A 157 -18.94 22.88 0.17
N TYR A 158 -18.31 22.41 1.23
CA TYR A 158 -17.75 23.25 2.27
C TYR A 158 -16.36 22.72 2.61
N VAL A 159 -15.33 23.48 2.21
CA VAL A 159 -13.91 23.20 2.46
C VAL A 159 -13.20 24.52 2.74
#